data_AF-A0A0N0A572-F1
#
_entry.id   AF-A0A0N0A572-F1
#
_cell.length_a   1.000
_cell.length_b   1.000
_cell.length_c   1.000
_cell.angle_alpha   90.00
_cell.angle_beta   90.00
_cell.angle_gamma   90.00
#
_symmetry.space_group_name_H-M   'P 1'
#
loop_
_entity.id
_entity.type
_entity.pdbx_description
1 polymer ?
#
loop_
_entity_poly.entity_id
_entity_poly.type
_entity_poly.pdbx_seq_one_letter_code
_entity_poly.pdbx_strand_id
1 'polypeptide(L)' 'MATPVKLAIVFYSSTGTITEIARELHDAGVKAGAEVRLLKVAELAPQAAIDSNPAWA' A
#
# COMPACT_ATOMS: atom_id res chain seq x y z
N MET A 1 -5.09 6.97 29.57
CA MET A 1 -4.52 6.15 28.48
C MET A 1 -4.25 7.07 27.31
N ALA A 2 -3.08 6.98 26.65
CA ALA A 2 -2.79 7.79 25.48
C ALA A 2 -3.62 7.29 24.28
N THR A 3 -4.20 8.20 23.50
CA THR A 3 -4.91 7.85 22.27
C THR A 3 -3.91 7.32 21.24
N PRO A 4 -4.11 6.12 20.66
CA PRO A 4 -3.25 5.60 19.61
C PRO A 4 -3.14 6.58 18.43
N VAL A 5 -1.94 6.73 17.87
CA VAL A 5 -1.75 7.48 16.62
C VAL A 5 -2.55 6.79 15.52
N LYS A 6 -3.35 7.56 14.78
CA LYS A 6 -4.06 7.07 13.59
C LYS A 6 -3.16 7.26 12.37
N LEU A 7 -2.68 6.16 11.80
CA LEU A 7 -1.75 6.15 10.67
C LEU A 7 -2.46 5.63 9.42
N ALA A 8 -2.45 6.40 8.33
CA ALA A 8 -2.88 5.95 7.01
C ALA A 8 -1.66 5.73 6.11
N ILE A 9 -1.54 4.53 5.55
CA ILE A 9 -0.52 4.18 4.54
C ILE A 9 -1.26 4.07 3.22
N VAL A 10 -1.14 5.11 2.39
CA VAL A 10 -1.76 5.17 1.06
C VAL A 10 -0.70 4.85 0.02
N PHE A 11 -0.90 3.79 -0.77
CA PHE A 11 0.13 3.31 -1.69
C PHE A 11 -0.44 2.82 -3.01
N TYR A 12 0.37 2.93 -4.07
CA TYR A 12 0.13 2.32 -5.36
C TYR A 12 1.31 1.41 -5.70
N SER A 13 1.05 0.30 -6.38
CA SER A 13 2.08 -0.63 -6.80
C SER A 13 1.65 -1.37 -8.06
N SER A 14 2.38 -1.16 -9.16
CA SER A 14 2.16 -1.87 -10.42
C SER A 14 2.71 -3.30 -10.34
N THR A 15 3.96 -3.45 -9.88
CA THR A 15 4.72 -4.73 -9.93
C THR A 15 4.94 -5.39 -8.56
N GLY A 16 4.31 -4.88 -7.49
CA GLY A 16 4.35 -5.50 -6.16
C GLY A 16 5.37 -4.94 -5.17
N THR A 17 6.47 -4.32 -5.60
CA THR A 17 7.52 -3.82 -4.68
C THR A 17 6.97 -2.87 -3.60
N ILE A 18 6.13 -1.91 -4.01
CA ILE A 18 5.52 -0.97 -3.05
C ILE A 18 4.47 -1.68 -2.18
N THR A 19 3.84 -2.76 -2.66
CA THR A 19 2.94 -3.59 -1.83
C THR A 19 3.71 -4.25 -0.69
N GLU A 20 4.90 -4.79 -0.95
CA GLU A 20 5.76 -5.40 0.07
C GLU A 20 6.20 -4.35 1.10
N ILE A 21 6.68 -3.19 0.64
CA ILE A 21 7.07 -2.08 1.53
C ILE A 21 5.88 -1.59 2.37
N ALA A 22 4.71 -1.44 1.76
CA ALA A 22 3.54 -0.94 2.47
C ALA A 22 3.04 -1.92 3.56
N ARG A 23 3.23 -3.24 3.35
CA ARG A 23 2.99 -4.26 4.39
C ARG A 23 4.01 -4.16 5.53
N GLU A 24 5.29 -4.00 5.22
CA GLU A 24 6.33 -3.82 6.25
C GLU A 24 6.07 -2.56 7.10
N LEU A 25 5.69 -1.46 6.46
CA LEU A 25 5.32 -0.22 7.14
C LEU A 25 4.08 -0.39 8.02
N HIS A 26 3.10 -1.17 7.57
CA HIS A 26 1.91 -1.49 8.37
C HIS A 26 2.30 -2.21 9.65
N ASP A 27 3.10 -3.28 9.53
CA ASP A 27 3.51 -4.10 10.67
C ASP A 27 4.38 -3.31 11.66
N ALA A 28 5.27 -2.47 11.15
CA ALA A 28 6.06 -1.55 11.96
C ALA A 28 5.18 -0.54 12.73
N GLY A 29 4.16 0.02 12.07
CA GLY A 29 3.21 0.96 12.69
C GLY A 29 2.37 0.30 13.79
N VAL A 30 1.86 -0.91 13.55
CA VAL A 30 1.13 -1.70 14.54
C VAL A 30 2.04 -2.01 15.75
N LYS A 31 3.29 -2.44 15.50
CA LYS A 31 4.27 -2.71 16.55
C LYS A 31 4.61 -1.48 17.40
N ALA A 32 4.56 -0.29 16.80
CA ALA A 32 4.73 0.98 17.49
C ALA A 32 3.48 1.46 18.27
N GLY A 33 2.36 0.73 18.19
CA GLY A 33 1.12 1.05 18.90
C GLY A 33 0.17 1.99 18.15
N ALA A 34 0.33 2.14 16.82
CA ALA A 34 -0.58 2.91 15.99
C ALA A 34 -1.83 2.10 15.57
N GLU A 35 -2.95 2.78 15.37
CA GLU A 35 -4.09 2.28 14.60
C GLU A 35 -3.78 2.53 13.12
N VAL A 36 -3.38 1.48 12.40
CA VAL A 36 -2.92 1.60 11.01
C VAL A 36 -4.04 1.22 10.02
N ARG A 37 -4.19 2.03 8.97
CA ARG A 37 -5.02 1.73 7.80
C ARG A 37 -4.14 1.65 6.57
N LEU A 38 -4.11 0.48 5.95
CA LEU A 38 -3.42 0.24 4.70
C LEU A 38 -4.40 0.43 3.53
N LEU A 39 -4.12 1.38 2.65
CA LEU A 39 -5.03 1.85 1.59
C LEU A 39 -4.33 1.75 0.24
N LYS A 40 -4.75 0.79 -0.59
CA LYS A 40 -4.28 0.68 -1.97
C LYS A 40 -5.03 1.68 -2.85
N VAL A 41 -4.30 2.47 -3.62
CA VAL A 41 -4.84 3.38 -4.64
C VAL A 41 -5.27 2.59 -5.87
N ALA A 42 -6.38 2.99 -6.49
CA ALA A 42 -6.87 2.39 -7.73
C ALA A 42 -5.89 2.61 -8.89
N GLU A 43 -5.73 1.58 -9.72
CA GLU A 43 -5.02 1.69 -10.99
C GLU A 43 -5.81 2.59 -11.94
N LEU A 44 -5.11 3.51 -12.61
CA LEU A 44 -5.66 4.44 -13.61
C LEU A 44 -5.14 4.15 -15.02
N ALA A 45 -4.18 3.22 -15.16
CA ALA A 45 -3.70 2.77 -16.45
C ALA A 45 -4.85 2.15 -17.26
N PRO A 46 -5.01 2.55 -18.54
CA PRO A 46 -5.94 1.88 -19.44
C PRO A 46 -5.59 0.40 -19.57
N GLN A 47 -6.60 -0.46 -19.78
CA GLN A 47 -6.38 -1.90 -19.94
C GLN A 47 -5.36 -2.22 -21.04
N ALA A 48 -5.39 -1.48 -22.16
CA ALA A 48 -4.41 -1.65 -23.24
C ALA A 48 -2.95 -1.41 -22.77
N ALA A 49 -2.73 -0.50 -21.81
CA ALA A 49 -1.41 -0.26 -21.24
C ALA A 49 -0.98 -1.39 -20.29
N ILE A 50 -1.92 -1.93 -19.49
CA ILE A 50 -1.71 -3.09 -18.63
C ILE A 50 -1.34 -4.31 -19.48
N ASP A 51 -2.15 -4.60 -20.51
CA ASP A 51 -1.95 -5.75 -21.41
C ASP A 51 -0.63 -5.64 -22.21
N SER A 52 -0.17 -4.42 -22.50
CA SER A 52 1.07 -4.18 -23.24
C SER A 52 2.35 -4.41 -22.41
N ASN A 53 2.24 -4.47 -21.08
CA ASN A 53 3.37 -4.64 -20.19
C ASN A 53 3.21 -5.93 -19.36
N PRO A 54 3.88 -7.03 -19.74
CA PRO A 54 3.80 -8.30 -19.03
C PRO A 54 4.21 -8.23 -17.55
N ALA A 55 4.95 -7.20 -17.14
CA ALA A 55 5.30 -7.00 -15.73
C ALA A 55 4.12 -6.47 -14.87
N TRP A 56 3.05 -5.97 -15.50
CA TRP A 56 1.87 -5.39 -14.84
C TRP A 56 0.64 -6.30 -14.83
N ALA A 57 0.63 -7.37 -15.64
CA ALA A 57 -0.49 -8.31 -15.82
C ALA A 57 -0.51 -9.45 -14.79
#